data_AF-A0A1J0LRN5-F1
#
_entry.id   AF-A0A1J0LRN5-F1
#
_cell.length_a   1.000
_cell.length_b   1.000
_cell.length_c   1.000
_cell.angle_alpha   90.00
_cell.angle_beta   90.00
_cell.angle_gamma   90.00
#
_symmetry.space_group_name_H-M   'P 1'
#
loop_
_entity.id
_entity.type
_entity.pdbx_description
1 polymer ?
#
loop_
_entity_poly.entity_id
_entity_poly.type
_entity_poly.pdbx_seq_one_letter_code
_entity_poly.pdbx_strand_id
1 'polypeptide(L)'
;MNKIKDTSLNIARVLIVIGFIIGLKSWWQTISHINDESYTLIPEFTKGKYHAWYHAFREAIGDLSVMTIILILFFGKKSWRTPITWWISFILLIGYYAPFWIGTPFVPQLAAPHLTAELVHLGMAIPPFIGLLIAKKYFNIK
;
A
#
# COMPACT_ATOMS: atom_id res chain seq x y z
N MET A 1 2.92 -27.24 -28.31
CA MET A 1 3.40 -26.05 -27.58
C MET A 1 2.77 -26.05 -26.19
N ASN A 2 3.51 -26.50 -25.17
CA ASN A 2 3.02 -26.52 -23.80
C ASN A 2 2.86 -25.08 -23.29
N LYS A 3 1.62 -24.68 -23.00
CA LYS A 3 1.30 -23.52 -22.14
C LYS A 3 1.78 -23.86 -20.73
N ILE A 4 3.09 -23.79 -20.48
CA ILE A 4 3.57 -23.68 -19.11
C ILE A 4 3.04 -22.32 -18.64
N LYS A 5 1.97 -22.33 -17.84
CA LYS A 5 1.49 -21.13 -17.14
C LYS A 5 2.71 -20.55 -16.44
N ASP A 6 2.95 -19.25 -16.63
CA ASP A 6 4.03 -18.52 -15.96
C ASP A 6 3.79 -18.50 -14.45
N THR A 7 4.15 -19.58 -13.76
CA THR A 7 3.85 -19.82 -12.35
C THR A 7 4.39 -18.69 -11.48
N SER A 8 5.58 -18.16 -11.80
CA SER A 8 6.18 -17.05 -11.05
C SER A 8 5.39 -15.74 -11.16
N LEU A 9 4.85 -15.40 -12.33
CA LEU A 9 4.04 -14.18 -12.49
C LEU A 9 2.70 -14.31 -11.74
N ASN A 10 2.11 -15.50 -11.73
CA ASN A 10 0.89 -15.74 -10.98
C ASN A 10 1.13 -15.73 -9.47
N ILE A 11 2.25 -16.29 -8.99
CA ILE A 11 2.67 -16.15 -7.59
C ILE A 11 2.81 -14.67 -7.21
N ALA A 12 3.51 -13.89 -8.04
CA ALA A 12 3.68 -12.45 -7.80
C ALA A 12 2.34 -11.71 -7.69
N ARG A 13 1.40 -11.99 -8.61
CA ARG A 13 0.05 -11.44 -8.60
C ARG A 13 -0.71 -11.80 -7.33
N VAL A 14 -0.66 -13.07 -6.91
CA VAL A 14 -1.33 -13.54 -5.69
C VAL A 14 -0.76 -12.85 -4.46
N LEU A 15 0.56 -12.72 -4.34
CA LEU A 15 1.19 -12.03 -3.22
C LEU A 15 0.78 -10.56 -3.14
N ILE A 16 0.77 -9.85 -4.28
CA ILE A 16 0.31 -8.45 -4.35
C ILE A 16 -1.16 -8.34 -3.90
N VAL A 17 -2.04 -9.20 -4.44
CA VAL A 17 -3.46 -9.18 -4.09
C VAL A 17 -3.68 -9.48 -2.60
N ILE A 18 -2.98 -10.47 -2.03
CA ILE A 18 -3.08 -10.79 -0.60
C ILE A 18 -2.67 -9.58 0.25
N GLY A 19 -1.52 -8.97 -0.05
CA GLY A 19 -1.06 -7.79 0.68
C GLY A 19 -2.05 -6.63 0.59
N PHE A 20 -2.62 -6.38 -0.59
CA PHE A 20 -3.62 -5.33 -0.78
C PHE A 20 -4.95 -5.64 -0.10
N ILE A 21 -5.41 -6.89 -0.05
CA ILE A 21 -6.62 -7.25 0.70
C ILE A 21 -6.42 -7.01 2.21
N ILE A 22 -5.27 -7.40 2.76
CA ILE A 22 -4.93 -7.11 4.16
C ILE A 22 -4.88 -5.59 4.38
N GLY A 23 -4.22 -4.87 3.46
CA GLY A 23 -4.13 -3.41 3.49
C GLY A 23 -5.49 -2.72 3.42
N LEU A 24 -6.41 -3.17 2.57
CA LEU A 24 -7.77 -2.63 2.46
C LEU A 24 -8.58 -2.79 3.74
N LYS A 25 -8.36 -3.88 4.49
CA LYS A 25 -8.99 -4.05 5.81
C LYS A 25 -8.47 -3.01 6.79
N SER A 26 -7.15 -2.81 6.86
CA SER A 26 -6.51 -1.79 7.71
C SER A 26 -6.97 -0.36 7.32
N TRP A 27 -6.93 -0.07 6.02
CA TRP A 27 -7.40 1.17 5.41
C TRP A 27 -8.87 1.49 5.74
N TRP A 28 -9.74 0.48 5.66
CA TRP A 28 -11.16 0.65 6.00
C TRP A 28 -11.34 1.00 7.48
N GLN A 29 -10.57 0.39 8.37
CA GLN A 29 -10.60 0.74 9.79
C GLN A 29 -10.21 2.21 10.00
N THR A 30 -9.13 2.67 9.37
CA THR A 30 -8.70 4.08 9.44
C THR A 30 -9.80 5.03 8.98
N ILE A 31 -10.45 4.76 7.85
CA ILE A 31 -11.49 5.63 7.30
C ILE A 31 -12.78 5.57 8.13
N SER A 32 -13.09 4.42 8.72
CA SER A 32 -14.27 4.28 9.58
C SER A 32 -14.23 5.18 10.81
N HIS A 33 -13.03 5.60 11.24
CA HIS A 33 -12.86 6.56 12.34
C HIS A 33 -12.95 8.03 11.92
N ILE A 34 -13.23 8.36 10.66
CA ILE A 34 -13.17 9.76 10.19
C ILE A 34 -14.11 10.68 10.97
N ASN A 35 -15.27 10.18 11.41
CA ASN A 35 -16.21 10.96 12.23
C ASN A 35 -16.17 10.59 13.71
N ASP A 36 -15.17 9.82 14.14
CA ASP A 36 -15.01 9.47 15.54
C ASP A 36 -14.41 10.64 16.32
N GLU A 37 -15.14 11.13 17.32
CA GLU A 37 -14.74 12.26 18.14
C GLU A 37 -13.48 11.96 18.96
N SER A 38 -13.21 10.69 19.27
CA SER A 38 -11.99 10.28 19.97
C SER A 38 -10.72 10.43 19.12
N TYR A 39 -10.86 10.59 17.80
CA TYR A 39 -9.78 10.83 16.84
C TYR A 39 -9.70 12.30 16.39
N THR A 40 -10.52 13.19 16.95
CA THR A 40 -10.48 14.61 16.60
C THR A 40 -9.32 15.34 17.26
N LEU A 41 -8.59 16.12 16.46
CA LEU A 41 -7.47 16.92 16.92
C LEU A 41 -7.96 18.15 17.68
N ILE A 42 -7.48 18.31 18.92
CA ILE A 42 -7.38 19.53 19.73
C ILE A 42 -8.63 20.42 19.68
N PRO A 43 -9.51 20.39 20.70
CA PRO A 43 -10.78 21.15 20.73
C PRO A 43 -10.65 22.64 20.42
N GLU A 44 -9.49 23.23 20.74
CA GLU A 44 -9.17 24.64 20.56
C GLU A 44 -8.99 25.04 19.08
N PHE A 45 -8.70 24.09 18.19
CA PHE A 45 -8.61 24.34 16.76
C PHE A 45 -9.95 24.08 16.08
N THR A 46 -10.78 25.12 15.97
CA THR A 46 -12.15 25.08 15.40
C THR A 46 -12.25 24.50 13.98
N LYS A 47 -11.15 24.49 13.21
CA LYS A 47 -11.08 23.87 11.86
C LYS A 47 -10.40 22.49 11.84
N GLY A 48 -9.94 22.00 12.98
CA GLY A 48 -9.12 20.78 13.11
C GLY A 48 -9.81 19.54 12.60
N LYS A 49 -11.09 19.37 12.92
CA LYS A 49 -11.91 18.26 12.43
C LYS A 49 -11.94 18.19 10.89
N TYR A 50 -12.34 19.28 10.23
CA TYR A 50 -12.43 19.31 8.76
C TYR A 50 -11.07 19.21 8.07
N HIS A 51 -10.01 19.75 8.69
CA HIS A 51 -8.66 19.64 8.16
C HIS A 51 -8.13 18.20 8.25
N ALA A 52 -8.36 17.52 9.37
CA ALA A 52 -8.05 16.10 9.53
C ALA A 52 -8.79 15.24 8.50
N TRP A 53 -10.07 15.54 8.23
CA TRP A 53 -10.85 14.86 7.20
C TRP A 53 -10.26 15.05 5.81
N TYR A 54 -9.88 16.27 5.46
CA TYR A 54 -9.22 16.54 4.19
C TYR A 54 -7.95 15.69 4.02
N HIS A 55 -7.12 15.59 5.05
CA HIS A 55 -5.92 14.75 5.01
C HIS A 55 -6.25 13.26 4.91
N ALA A 56 -7.22 12.78 5.68
CA ALA A 56 -7.67 11.39 5.64
C ALA A 56 -8.21 11.00 4.27
N PHE A 57 -9.04 11.85 3.64
CA PHE A 57 -9.54 11.59 2.29
C PHE A 57 -8.44 11.63 1.23
N ARG A 58 -7.49 12.56 1.35
CA ARG A 58 -6.35 12.64 0.44
C ARG A 58 -5.50 11.37 0.50
N GLU A 59 -5.22 10.88 1.70
CA GLU A 59 -4.51 9.62 1.92
C GLU A 59 -5.31 8.44 1.39
N ALA A 60 -6.59 8.36 1.75
CA ALA A 60 -7.49 7.28 1.34
C ALA A 60 -7.53 7.09 -0.19
N ILE A 61 -7.67 8.19 -0.94
CA ILE A 61 -7.71 8.16 -2.40
C ILE A 61 -6.32 7.89 -2.99
N GLY A 62 -5.25 8.41 -2.38
CA GLY A 62 -3.87 8.12 -2.77
C GLY A 62 -3.57 6.62 -2.69
N ASP A 63 -3.93 5.97 -1.59
CA ASP A 63 -3.72 4.55 -1.33
C ASP A 63 -4.43 3.68 -2.38
N LEU A 64 -5.72 3.94 -2.62
CA LEU A 64 -6.49 3.23 -3.64
C LEU A 64 -5.90 3.44 -5.04
N SER A 65 -5.38 4.64 -5.34
CA SER A 65 -4.75 4.94 -6.61
C SER A 65 -3.47 4.12 -6.80
N VAL A 66 -2.62 4.03 -5.76
CA VAL A 66 -1.41 3.20 -5.78
C VAL A 66 -1.75 1.73 -6.03
N MET A 67 -2.67 1.16 -5.24
CA MET A 67 -3.09 -0.23 -5.40
C MET A 67 -3.63 -0.49 -6.81
N THR A 68 -4.48 0.40 -7.32
CA THR A 68 -5.10 0.27 -8.63
C THR A 68 -4.07 0.31 -9.76
N ILE A 69 -3.13 1.26 -9.73
CA ILE A 69 -2.05 1.36 -10.74
C ILE A 69 -1.23 0.08 -10.77
N ILE A 70 -0.84 -0.44 -9.61
CA ILE A 70 -0.03 -1.67 -9.51
C ILE A 70 -0.82 -2.86 -10.05
N LEU A 71 -2.11 -3.00 -9.69
CA LEU A 71 -2.96 -4.07 -10.24
C LEU A 71 -3.10 -3.96 -11.76
N ILE A 72 -3.28 -2.76 -12.32
CA ILE A 72 -3.35 -2.53 -13.76
C ILE A 72 -2.08 -2.98 -14.47
N LEU A 73 -0.89 -2.68 -13.93
CA LEU A 73 0.38 -3.10 -14.52
C LEU A 73 0.57 -4.63 -14.49
N PHE A 74 0.17 -5.27 -13.40
CA PHE A 74 0.35 -6.72 -13.21
C PHE A 74 -0.68 -7.57 -13.94
N PHE A 75 -1.93 -7.13 -14.01
CA PHE A 75 -3.03 -7.86 -14.66
C PHE A 75 -3.32 -7.39 -16.08
N GLY A 76 -2.82 -6.21 -16.47
CA GLY A 76 -2.98 -5.65 -17.81
C GLY A 76 -2.04 -6.23 -18.87
N LYS A 77 -1.97 -5.52 -20.00
CA LYS A 77 -1.23 -5.95 -21.20
C LYS A 77 0.25 -6.15 -20.91
N LYS A 78 0.87 -7.16 -21.54
CA LYS A 78 2.32 -7.44 -21.40
C LYS A 78 3.20 -6.25 -21.78
N SER A 79 2.79 -5.45 -22.77
CA SER A 79 3.49 -4.26 -23.22
C SER A 79 3.60 -3.15 -22.17
N TRP A 80 2.77 -3.17 -21.12
CA TRP A 80 2.84 -2.20 -20.04
C TRP A 80 3.90 -2.55 -19.00
N ARG A 81 4.41 -3.79 -18.97
CA ARG A 81 5.47 -4.22 -18.05
C ARG A 81 6.84 -3.96 -18.66
N THR A 82 7.30 -2.73 -18.47
CA THR A 82 8.61 -2.25 -18.91
C THR A 82 9.53 -1.97 -17.72
N PRO A 83 10.85 -1.84 -17.90
CA PRO A 83 11.77 -1.54 -16.80
C PRO A 83 11.36 -0.29 -16.00
N ILE A 84 10.84 0.72 -16.69
CA ILE A 84 10.36 1.97 -16.08
C ILE A 84 9.15 1.69 -15.17
N THR A 85 8.16 0.95 -15.64
CA THR A 85 6.96 0.66 -14.84
C THR A 85 7.24 -0.23 -13.62
N TRP A 86 8.32 -1.00 -13.63
CA TRP A 86 8.78 -1.72 -12.45
C TRP A 86 9.31 -0.75 -11.39
N TRP A 87 10.15 0.22 -11.79
CA TRP A 87 10.65 1.26 -10.88
C TRP A 87 9.53 2.16 -10.36
N ILE A 88 8.57 2.51 -11.21
CA ILE A 88 7.35 3.21 -10.77
C ILE A 88 6.64 2.38 -9.70
N SER A 89 6.41 1.08 -9.93
CA SER A 89 5.77 0.21 -8.94
C SER A 89 6.59 0.15 -7.64
N PHE A 90 7.91 0.05 -7.72
CA PHE A 90 8.79 0.03 -6.55
C PHE A 90 8.70 1.32 -5.72
N ILE A 91 8.78 2.48 -6.39
CA ILE A 91 8.66 3.79 -5.75
C ILE A 91 7.26 3.98 -5.14
N LEU A 92 6.21 3.57 -5.84
CA LEU A 92 4.85 3.62 -5.32
C LEU A 92 4.69 2.74 -4.07
N LEU A 93 5.23 1.51 -4.06
CA LEU A 93 5.19 0.65 -2.87
C LEU A 93 5.99 1.26 -1.70
N ILE A 94 7.17 1.85 -1.96
CA ILE A 94 7.92 2.55 -0.91
C ILE A 94 7.11 3.73 -0.38
N GLY A 95 6.60 4.61 -1.26
CA GLY A 95 5.83 5.78 -0.86
C GLY A 95 4.54 5.42 -0.12
N TYR A 96 3.92 4.30 -0.47
CA TYR A 96 2.72 3.81 0.17
C TYR A 96 2.98 3.18 1.55
N TYR A 97 4.04 2.40 1.70
CA TYR A 97 4.31 1.70 2.96
C TYR A 97 5.26 2.43 3.92
N ALA A 98 6.15 3.31 3.44
CA ALA A 98 7.07 4.05 4.31
C ALA A 98 6.40 4.86 5.44
N PRO A 99 5.20 5.46 5.25
CA PRO A 99 4.53 6.22 6.31
C PRO A 99 4.31 5.45 7.62
N PHE A 100 4.17 4.12 7.59
CA PHE A 100 4.03 3.30 8.80
C PHE A 100 5.24 3.37 9.75
N TRP A 101 6.43 3.69 9.23
CA TRP A 101 7.68 3.59 10.00
C TRP A 101 8.53 4.86 10.00
N ILE A 102 8.48 5.67 8.93
CA ILE A 102 9.44 6.77 8.73
C ILE A 102 9.33 7.88 9.79
N GLY A 103 8.16 8.06 10.40
CA GLY A 103 7.94 9.05 11.46
C GLY A 103 8.38 8.58 12.85
N THR A 104 8.48 7.27 13.07
CA THR A 104 8.70 6.67 14.40
C THR A 104 10.02 7.07 15.07
N PRO A 105 11.14 7.28 14.36
CA PRO A 105 12.38 7.75 14.98
C PRO A 105 12.29 9.18 15.51
N PHE A 106 11.35 9.98 15.01
CA PHE A 106 11.19 11.39 15.39
C PHE A 106 10.09 11.57 16.44
N VAL A 107 8.99 10.83 16.29
CA VAL A 107 7.81 10.88 17.16
C VAL A 107 7.37 9.43 17.43
N PRO A 108 7.77 8.84 18.57
CA PRO A 108 7.48 7.44 18.89
C PRO A 108 5.98 7.09 18.87
N GLN A 109 5.11 8.07 19.11
CA GLN A 109 3.66 7.92 19.07
C GLN A 109 3.10 7.63 17.67
N LEU A 110 3.92 7.81 16.62
CA LEU A 110 3.57 7.41 15.24
C LEU A 110 3.78 5.91 14.99
N ALA A 111 4.35 5.17 15.93
CA ALA A 111 4.49 3.72 15.81
C ALA A 111 3.15 3.02 15.92
N ALA A 112 3.08 1.79 15.41
CA ALA A 112 1.91 0.94 15.60
C ALA A 112 1.58 0.80 17.11
N PRO A 113 0.30 0.90 17.51
CA PRO A 113 -0.09 0.97 18.92
C PRO A 113 0.16 -0.34 19.70
N HIS A 114 0.29 -1.46 18.98
CA HIS A 114 0.59 -2.77 19.55
C HIS A 114 1.17 -3.70 18.47
N LEU A 115 1.80 -4.81 18.90
CA LEU A 115 2.45 -5.78 18.01
C LEU A 115 1.51 -6.31 16.93
N THR A 116 0.22 -6.53 17.24
CA THR A 116 -0.74 -7.02 16.24
C THR A 116 -0.93 -6.03 15.07
N ALA A 117 -0.91 -4.72 15.32
CA ALA A 117 -1.02 -3.71 14.26
C ALA A 117 0.26 -3.69 13.42
N GLU A 118 1.42 -3.80 14.08
CA GLU A 118 2.70 -3.92 13.38
C GLU A 118 2.76 -5.15 12.45
N LEU A 119 2.27 -6.29 12.93
CA LEU A 119 2.17 -7.51 12.12
C LEU A 119 1.21 -7.34 10.93
N VAL A 120 0.14 -6.55 11.07
CA VAL A 120 -0.73 -6.20 9.94
C VAL A 120 0.01 -5.34 8.93
N HIS A 121 0.75 -4.31 9.36
CA HIS A 121 1.56 -3.46 8.48
C HIS A 121 2.61 -4.27 7.70
N LEU A 122 3.33 -5.17 8.39
CA LEU A 122 4.27 -6.07 7.76
C LEU A 122 3.56 -7.05 6.80
N GLY A 123 2.42 -7.60 7.22
CA GLY A 123 1.61 -8.53 6.43
C GLY A 123 1.02 -7.92 5.17
N MET A 124 0.72 -6.63 5.16
CA MET A 124 0.30 -5.91 3.95
C MET A 124 1.48 -5.47 3.08
N ALA A 125 2.64 -5.11 3.67
CA ALA A 125 3.78 -4.55 2.94
C ALA A 125 4.69 -5.61 2.30
N ILE A 126 5.04 -6.67 3.04
CA ILE A 126 6.02 -7.66 2.60
C ILE A 126 5.56 -8.41 1.34
N PRO A 127 4.31 -8.94 1.25
CA PRO A 127 3.91 -9.73 0.09
C PRO A 127 3.96 -8.95 -1.24
N PRO A 128 3.47 -7.69 -1.35
CA PRO A 128 3.59 -6.92 -2.58
C PRO A 128 5.03 -6.63 -2.99
N PHE A 129 5.94 -6.36 -2.04
CA PHE A 129 7.36 -6.20 -2.33
C PHE A 129 7.98 -7.50 -2.88
N ILE A 130 7.74 -8.64 -2.21
CA ILE A 130 8.20 -9.94 -2.70
C ILE A 130 7.61 -10.24 -4.08
N GLY A 131 6.32 -9.97 -4.29
CA GLY A 131 5.65 -10.12 -5.57
C GLY A 131 6.31 -9.29 -6.68
N LEU A 132 6.63 -8.03 -6.40
CA LEU A 132 7.33 -7.15 -7.35
C LEU A 132 8.74 -7.67 -7.70
N LEU A 133 9.47 -8.18 -6.70
CA LEU A 133 10.81 -8.74 -6.91
C LEU A 133 10.77 -10.04 -7.74
N ILE A 134 9.83 -10.96 -7.43
CA ILE A 134 9.60 -12.17 -8.24
C ILE A 134 9.24 -11.80 -9.68
N ALA A 135 8.46 -10.74 -9.86
CA ALA A 135 8.02 -10.30 -11.18
C ALA A 135 9.10 -9.56 -11.99
N LYS A 136 10.26 -9.23 -11.42
CA LYS A 136 11.33 -8.41 -12.06
C LYS A 136 11.63 -8.80 -13.51
N LYS A 137 11.79 -10.10 -13.79
CA LYS A 137 12.06 -10.61 -15.16
C LYS A 137 10.94 -10.31 -16.17
N TYR A 138 9.69 -10.22 -15.72
CA TYR A 138 8.54 -9.93 -16.57
C TYR A 138 8.42 -8.46 -16.96
N PHE A 139 9.22 -7.60 -16.31
CA PHE A 139 9.37 -6.19 -16.67
C PHE A 139 10.65 -5.93 -17.49
N ASN A 140 11.35 -6.99 -17.95
CA ASN A 140 12.58 -6.90 -18.75
C ASN A 140 13.74 -6.19 -18.03
N ILE A 141 13.77 -6.20 -16.69
CA ILE A 141 14.95 -5.76 -15.94
C ILE A 141 15.95 -6.92 -15.88
N LYS A 142 17.21 -6.60 -16.20
CA LYS A 142 18.34 -7.53 -16.15
C LYS A 142 18.72 -7.91 -14.71
#